data_AF-A0A5N5M5J7-F1
#
_entry.id   AF-A0A5N5M5J7-F1
#
_cell.length_a   1.000
_cell.length_b   1.000
_cell.length_c   1.000
_cell.angle_alpha   90.00
_cell.angle_beta   90.00
_cell.angle_gamma   90.00
#
_symmetry.space_group_name_H-M   'P 1'
#
loop_
_entity.id
_entity.type
_entity.pdbx_description
1 polymer ?
#
loop_
_entity_poly.entity_id
_entity_poly.type
_entity_poly.pdbx_seq_one_letter_code
_entity_poly.pdbx_strand_id
1 'polypeptide(L)'
;GKYSIEVKGSSCVSVQTALFYNVPTPTHTSTLSITATTDGNCTKSFGHTLAINFTATYNGALSSTNMIIVDIKLLSGFTADPGELKNQILVERVDSKDDHIIMYIKELQRNIPVNYKLHITQVLPVKNLKPAVIRVYDYYQTSDQSETEYNSPCV
;
A
#
# COMPACT_ATOMS: atom_id res chain seq x y z
N GLY A 1 -18.70 -23.01 9.24
CA GLY A 1 -20.13 -23.00 9.61
C GLY A 1 -20.80 -24.24 9.07
N LYS A 2 -21.95 -24.65 9.62
CA LYS A 2 -22.82 -25.67 9.02
C LYS A 2 -23.95 -24.94 8.30
N TYR A 3 -24.05 -25.10 6.98
CA TYR A 3 -25.06 -24.44 6.15
C TYR A 3 -25.87 -25.50 5.40
N SER A 4 -27.20 -25.35 5.34
CA SER A 4 -28.09 -26.18 4.53
C SER A 4 -28.96 -25.29 3.65
N ILE A 5 -29.09 -25.63 2.37
CA ILE A 5 -29.92 -24.91 1.40
C ILE A 5 -30.98 -25.89 0.90
N GLU A 6 -32.25 -25.52 1.01
CA GLU A 6 -33.39 -26.32 0.51
C GLU A 6 -34.19 -25.45 -0.49
N VAL A 7 -34.52 -26.03 -1.65
CA VAL A 7 -35.30 -25.37 -2.70
C VAL A 7 -36.44 -26.30 -3.13
N LYS A 8 -37.66 -25.77 -3.26
CA LYS A 8 -38.84 -26.49 -3.77
C LYS A 8 -39.49 -25.70 -4.89
N GLY A 9 -39.76 -26.35 -6.02
CA GLY A 9 -40.39 -25.74 -7.18
C GLY A 9 -40.14 -26.54 -8.46
N SER A 10 -40.72 -26.08 -9.56
CA SER A 10 -40.66 -26.72 -10.88
C SER A 10 -39.65 -26.11 -11.84
N SER A 11 -38.79 -25.21 -11.37
CA SER A 11 -37.82 -24.46 -12.17
C SER A 11 -36.43 -24.46 -11.52
N CYS A 12 -35.42 -24.00 -12.26
CA CYS A 12 -34.03 -24.01 -11.85
C CYS A 12 -33.64 -22.70 -11.15
N VAL A 13 -32.75 -22.80 -10.15
CA VAL A 13 -32.15 -21.65 -9.45
C VAL A 13 -30.65 -21.84 -9.38
N SER A 14 -29.88 -20.76 -9.56
CA SER A 14 -28.45 -20.71 -9.28
C SER A 14 -28.23 -20.00 -7.95
N VAL A 15 -27.51 -20.64 -7.02
CA VAL A 15 -27.21 -20.10 -5.70
C VAL A 15 -25.71 -19.99 -5.54
N GLN A 16 -25.22 -18.78 -5.26
CA GLN A 16 -23.81 -18.51 -4.95
C GLN A 16 -23.71 -17.93 -3.55
N THR A 17 -22.90 -18.56 -2.69
CA THR A 17 -22.62 -18.07 -1.33
C THR A 17 -21.18 -17.62 -1.26
N ALA A 18 -20.94 -16.36 -0.89
CA ALA A 18 -19.61 -15.81 -0.69
C ALA A 18 -19.45 -15.40 0.78
N LEU A 19 -18.37 -15.85 1.41
CA LEU A 19 -17.98 -15.44 2.76
C LEU A 19 -16.69 -14.62 2.66
N PHE A 20 -16.76 -13.37 3.09
CA PHE A 20 -15.61 -12.49 3.17
C PHE A 20 -15.22 -12.33 4.65
N TYR A 21 -13.97 -12.61 4.96
CA TYR A 21 -13.43 -12.46 6.31
C TYR A 21 -11.98 -11.99 6.23
N ASN A 22 -11.54 -11.26 7.25
CA ASN A 22 -10.15 -10.82 7.37
C ASN A 22 -9.33 -11.98 7.95
N VAL A 23 -8.28 -12.38 7.25
CA VAL A 23 -7.21 -13.22 7.81
C VAL A 23 -6.01 -12.34 8.13
N PRO A 24 -5.25 -12.63 9.20
CA PRO A 24 -3.94 -12.03 9.37
C PRO A 24 -3.09 -12.28 8.13
N THR A 25 -2.38 -11.26 7.63
CA THR A 25 -1.51 -11.39 6.47
C THR A 25 -0.51 -12.54 6.73
N PRO A 26 -0.51 -13.60 5.92
CA PRO A 26 0.37 -14.74 6.16
C PRO A 26 1.82 -14.27 6.18
N THR A 27 2.59 -14.72 7.16
CA THR A 27 4.05 -14.52 7.25
C THR A 27 4.78 -15.39 6.22
N HIS A 28 4.42 -15.28 4.94
CA HIS A 28 5.30 -15.77 3.90
C HIS A 28 6.58 -14.93 3.97
N THR A 29 7.73 -15.59 3.87
CA THR A 29 9.00 -14.90 3.70
C THR A 29 8.98 -14.22 2.33
N SER A 30 8.50 -12.99 2.27
CA SER A 30 8.66 -12.17 1.08
C SER A 30 10.15 -11.89 0.89
N THR A 31 10.58 -11.89 -0.36
CA THR A 31 11.92 -11.43 -0.69
C THR A 31 11.99 -9.90 -0.67
N LEU A 32 10.84 -9.23 -0.68
CA LEU A 32 10.71 -7.79 -0.57
C LEU A 32 10.38 -7.40 0.87
N SER A 33 10.82 -6.21 1.27
CA SER A 33 10.44 -5.61 2.54
C SER A 33 10.26 -4.12 2.37
N ILE A 34 9.23 -3.59 3.02
CA ILE A 34 8.98 -2.14 3.07
C ILE A 34 8.84 -1.69 4.52
N THR A 35 9.46 -0.57 4.86
CA THR A 35 9.30 0.12 6.15
C THR A 35 8.92 1.56 5.90
N ALA A 36 8.07 2.13 6.74
CA ALA A 36 7.64 3.52 6.62
C ALA A 36 7.72 4.26 7.96
N THR A 37 8.10 5.53 7.89
CA THR A 37 8.05 6.49 8.98
C THR A 37 7.39 7.77 8.52
N THR A 38 6.81 8.49 9.46
CA THR A 38 5.97 9.66 9.19
C THR A 38 6.34 10.80 10.11
N ASP A 39 6.68 11.93 9.50
CA ASP A 39 6.99 13.17 10.19
C ASP A 39 5.99 14.25 9.78
N GLY A 40 5.64 15.15 10.69
CA GLY A 40 4.68 16.21 10.39
C GLY A 40 4.65 17.29 11.44
N ASN A 41 4.34 18.52 11.02
CA ASN A 41 4.14 19.63 11.96
C ASN A 41 2.66 19.74 12.35
N CYS A 42 2.37 19.39 13.60
CA CYS A 42 1.03 19.32 14.16
C CYS A 42 0.59 20.61 14.89
N THR A 43 1.27 21.73 14.65
CA THR A 43 0.97 23.01 15.31
C THR A 43 -0.31 23.69 14.80
N LYS A 44 -0.74 23.38 13.57
CA LYS A 44 -1.97 23.90 13.00
C LYS A 44 -3.18 23.09 13.48
N SER A 45 -4.37 23.66 13.44
CA SER A 45 -5.62 22.93 13.74
C SER A 45 -6.14 22.12 12.54
N PHE A 46 -5.69 22.44 11.33
CA PHE A 46 -6.08 21.79 10.08
C PHE A 46 -5.06 22.08 8.97
N GLY A 47 -5.08 21.28 7.90
CA GLY A 47 -4.21 21.47 6.75
C GLY A 47 -2.78 21.05 7.04
N HIS A 48 -2.62 19.96 7.81
CA HIS A 48 -1.31 19.38 8.10
C HIS A 48 -0.67 18.86 6.82
N THR A 49 0.64 19.12 6.69
CA THR A 49 1.48 18.45 5.71
C THR A 49 2.34 17.44 6.44
N LEU A 50 2.27 16.18 6.01
CA LEU A 50 3.04 15.06 6.55
C LEU A 50 4.04 14.60 5.49
N ALA A 51 5.25 14.30 5.92
CA ALA A 51 6.28 13.65 5.12
C ALA A 51 6.27 12.16 5.45
N ILE A 52 5.99 11.33 4.45
CA ILE A 52 6.12 9.88 4.52
C ILE A 52 7.49 9.53 3.96
N ASN A 53 8.35 8.95 4.79
CA ASN A 53 9.62 8.36 4.35
C ASN A 53 9.45 6.84 4.35
N PHE A 54 9.72 6.19 3.23
CA PHE A 54 9.62 4.74 3.15
C PHE A 54 10.80 4.13 2.42
N THR A 55 11.16 2.93 2.83
CA THR A 55 12.35 2.22 2.36
C THR A 55 11.92 0.88 1.79
N ALA A 56 12.25 0.65 0.52
CA ALA A 56 12.06 -0.64 -0.13
C ALA A 56 13.41 -1.39 -0.18
N THR A 57 13.41 -2.66 0.19
CA THR A 57 14.60 -3.52 0.17
C THR A 57 14.25 -4.88 -0.43
N TYR A 58 15.20 -5.44 -1.20
CA TYR A 58 15.12 -6.81 -1.73
C TYR A 58 16.19 -7.70 -1.09
N ASN A 59 15.78 -8.83 -0.54
CA ASN A 59 16.61 -9.81 0.17
C ASN A 59 16.53 -11.21 -0.47
N GLY A 60 16.06 -11.32 -1.71
CA GLY A 60 15.96 -12.60 -2.42
C GLY A 60 17.31 -13.16 -2.90
N ALA A 61 17.27 -14.27 -3.63
CA ALA A 61 18.47 -15.00 -4.03
C ALA A 61 19.21 -14.36 -5.23
N LEU A 62 18.49 -13.65 -6.11
CA LEU A 62 19.06 -13.03 -7.32
C LEU A 62 19.82 -11.74 -6.99
N SER A 63 20.60 -11.23 -7.94
CA SER A 63 21.35 -9.97 -7.76
C SER A 63 20.45 -8.74 -7.69
N SER A 64 19.36 -8.73 -8.46
CA SER A 64 18.35 -7.69 -8.48
C SER A 64 16.97 -8.27 -8.78
N THR A 65 15.93 -7.47 -8.54
CA THR A 65 14.55 -7.79 -8.92
C THR A 65 14.27 -7.42 -10.38
N ASN A 66 13.10 -7.83 -10.86
CA ASN A 66 12.46 -7.17 -12.00
C ASN A 66 11.74 -5.89 -11.52
N MET A 67 10.82 -5.37 -12.34
CA MET A 67 9.97 -4.24 -11.99
C MET A 67 9.15 -4.52 -10.73
N ILE A 68 9.24 -3.60 -9.78
CA ILE A 68 8.52 -3.64 -8.51
C ILE A 68 7.47 -2.54 -8.48
N ILE A 69 6.31 -2.84 -7.94
CA ILE A 69 5.27 -1.84 -7.65
C ILE A 69 5.31 -1.51 -6.15
N VAL A 70 5.29 -0.21 -5.85
CA VAL A 70 4.94 0.30 -4.53
C VAL A 70 3.58 0.97 -4.63
N ASP A 71 2.60 0.38 -3.94
CA ASP A 71 1.23 0.87 -3.86
C ASP A 71 1.02 1.58 -2.52
N ILE A 72 0.88 2.91 -2.58
CA ILE A 72 0.79 3.80 -1.43
C ILE A 72 -0.67 4.22 -1.28
N LYS A 73 -1.35 3.64 -0.29
CA LYS A 73 -2.68 4.13 0.11
C LYS A 73 -2.55 5.42 0.91
N LEU A 74 -3.30 6.45 0.56
CA LEU A 74 -3.35 7.71 1.29
C LEU A 74 -4.24 7.60 2.55
N LEU A 75 -3.88 8.35 3.60
CA LEU A 75 -4.75 8.53 4.76
C LEU A 75 -6.06 9.21 4.33
N SER A 76 -7.18 8.78 4.90
CA SER A 76 -8.49 9.38 4.59
C SER A 76 -8.48 10.88 4.84
N GLY A 77 -8.89 11.67 3.84
CA GLY A 77 -8.89 13.13 3.90
C GLY A 77 -7.55 13.80 3.55
N PHE A 78 -6.56 13.04 3.10
CA PHE A 78 -5.29 13.56 2.57
C PHE A 78 -5.20 13.39 1.04
N THR A 79 -4.40 14.25 0.42
CA THR A 79 -4.00 14.17 -0.99
C THR A 79 -2.48 14.27 -1.10
N ALA A 80 -1.90 13.83 -2.20
CA ALA A 80 -0.47 14.00 -2.50
C ALA A 80 -0.27 14.46 -3.96
N ASP A 81 0.90 15.04 -4.25
CA ASP A 81 1.35 15.29 -5.61
C ASP A 81 2.18 14.09 -6.10
N PRO A 82 1.70 13.30 -7.08
CA PRO A 82 2.45 12.18 -7.64
C PRO A 82 3.76 12.61 -8.33
N GLY A 83 3.85 13.89 -8.73
CA GLY A 83 5.05 14.47 -9.34
C GLY A 83 6.28 14.41 -8.45
N GLU A 84 6.13 14.41 -7.12
CA GLU A 84 7.24 14.31 -6.17
C GLU A 84 8.03 13.00 -6.29
N LEU A 85 7.37 11.93 -6.72
CA LEU A 85 7.98 10.61 -6.87
C LEU A 85 8.56 10.37 -8.27
N LYS A 86 8.07 11.08 -9.30
CA LYS A 86 8.48 10.85 -10.71
C LYS A 86 9.98 11.03 -10.97
N ASN A 87 10.63 11.91 -10.22
CA ASN A 87 12.06 12.22 -10.39
C ASN A 87 12.95 11.48 -9.39
N GLN A 88 12.40 10.55 -8.60
CA GLN A 88 13.18 9.78 -7.63
C GLN A 88 13.90 8.61 -8.30
N ILE A 89 14.94 8.13 -7.63
CA ILE A 89 15.84 7.12 -8.19
C ILE A 89 15.07 5.82 -8.51
N LEU A 90 15.37 5.24 -9.68
CA LEU A 90 14.77 3.99 -10.17
C LEU A 90 13.26 4.05 -10.46
N VAL A 91 12.59 5.19 -10.27
CA VAL A 91 11.16 5.35 -10.60
C VAL A 91 10.99 5.56 -12.10
N GLU A 92 10.29 4.66 -12.77
CA GLU A 92 9.98 4.79 -14.21
C GLU A 92 8.65 5.49 -14.45
N ARG A 93 7.69 5.26 -13.54
CA ARG A 93 6.33 5.76 -13.68
C ARG A 93 5.69 5.95 -12.31
N VAL A 94 4.77 6.90 -12.25
CA VAL A 94 3.88 7.10 -11.10
C VAL A 94 2.48 7.35 -11.64
N ASP A 95 1.52 6.53 -11.22
CA ASP A 95 0.10 6.69 -11.49
C ASP A 95 -0.65 7.07 -10.22
N SER A 96 -1.84 7.64 -10.39
CA SER A 96 -2.80 7.84 -9.31
C SER A 96 -4.11 7.20 -9.67
N LYS A 97 -4.65 6.42 -8.73
CA LYS A 97 -5.92 5.73 -8.88
C LYS A 97 -6.65 5.80 -7.56
N ASP A 98 -7.82 6.44 -7.56
CA ASP A 98 -8.62 6.64 -6.35
C ASP A 98 -7.79 7.30 -5.22
N ASP A 99 -7.71 6.68 -4.04
CA ASP A 99 -6.90 7.08 -2.89
C ASP A 99 -5.49 6.45 -2.88
N HIS A 100 -5.03 5.92 -4.01
CA HIS A 100 -3.74 5.26 -4.16
C HIS A 100 -2.79 6.00 -5.11
N ILE A 101 -1.51 6.01 -4.74
CA ILE A 101 -0.39 6.38 -5.61
C ILE A 101 0.40 5.11 -5.92
N ILE A 102 0.50 4.79 -7.21
CA ILE A 102 1.14 3.57 -7.70
C ILE A 102 2.48 3.95 -8.32
N MET A 103 3.56 3.56 -7.66
CA MET A 103 4.93 3.82 -8.10
C MET A 103 5.54 2.58 -8.72
N TYR A 104 6.10 2.72 -9.93
CA TYR A 104 6.76 1.65 -10.67
C TYR A 104 8.28 1.86 -10.56
N ILE A 105 8.95 0.96 -9.86
CA ILE A 105 10.40 0.95 -9.69
C ILE A 105 10.99 -0.04 -10.68
N LYS A 106 12.00 0.38 -11.45
CA LYS A 106 12.67 -0.44 -12.47
C LYS A 106 13.21 -1.76 -11.92
N GLU A 107 13.96 -1.68 -10.83
CA GLU A 107 14.56 -2.81 -10.13
C GLU A 107 15.01 -2.38 -8.73
N LEU A 108 15.19 -3.35 -7.82
CA LEU A 108 15.89 -3.20 -6.55
C LEU A 108 17.10 -4.14 -6.55
N GLN A 109 18.25 -3.62 -6.14
CA GLN A 109 19.47 -4.41 -5.98
C GLN A 109 19.43 -5.14 -4.64
N ARG A 110 19.94 -6.38 -4.61
CA ARG A 110 19.92 -7.23 -3.41
C ARG A 110 20.68 -6.57 -2.25
N ASN A 111 20.04 -6.51 -1.09
CA ASN A 111 20.54 -5.93 0.15
C ASN A 111 20.92 -4.44 0.05
N ILE A 112 20.40 -3.71 -0.95
CA ILE A 112 20.59 -2.27 -1.09
C ILE A 112 19.24 -1.58 -0.87
N PRO A 113 19.01 -0.98 0.32
CA PRO A 113 17.77 -0.26 0.61
C PRO A 113 17.67 1.01 -0.24
N VAL A 114 16.47 1.27 -0.78
CA VAL A 114 16.17 2.50 -1.52
C VAL A 114 15.13 3.30 -0.76
N ASN A 115 15.47 4.53 -0.42
CA ASN A 115 14.62 5.43 0.35
C ASN A 115 13.87 6.38 -0.58
N TYR A 116 12.58 6.53 -0.30
CA TYR A 116 11.68 7.43 -1.00
C TYR A 116 10.98 8.36 -0.02
N LYS A 117 10.60 9.53 -0.50
CA LYS A 117 9.87 10.53 0.28
C LYS A 117 8.66 11.03 -0.48
N LEU A 118 7.51 11.14 0.19
CA LEU A 118 6.29 11.70 -0.35
C LEU A 118 5.65 12.63 0.68
N HIS A 119 5.25 13.84 0.28
CA HIS A 119 4.44 14.70 1.13
C HIS A 119 2.94 14.49 0.85
N ILE A 120 2.16 14.33 1.92
CA ILE A 120 0.70 14.31 1.87
C ILE A 120 0.14 15.52 2.62
N THR A 121 -0.90 16.13 2.08
CA THR A 121 -1.55 17.31 2.67
C THR A 121 -2.99 17.02 2.99
N GLN A 122 -3.42 17.40 4.19
CA GLN A 122 -4.80 17.24 4.63
C GLN A 122 -5.72 18.23 3.91
N VAL A 123 -6.75 17.70 3.25
CA VAL A 123 -7.78 18.48 2.53
C VAL A 123 -9.17 18.33 3.15
N LEU A 124 -9.40 17.29 3.96
CA LEU A 124 -10.64 17.10 4.71
C LEU A 124 -10.36 16.68 6.16
N PRO A 125 -11.09 17.24 7.14
CA PRO A 125 -10.95 16.83 8.54
C PRO A 125 -11.61 15.47 8.75
N VAL A 126 -10.87 14.52 9.34
CA VAL A 126 -11.34 13.16 9.63
C VAL A 126 -11.07 12.85 11.09
N LYS A 127 -12.09 12.40 11.82
CA LYS A 127 -11.96 11.92 13.21
C LYS A 127 -11.63 10.43 13.21
N ASN A 128 -10.91 9.98 14.24
CA ASN A 128 -10.51 8.58 14.41
C ASN A 128 -9.77 8.04 13.18
N LEU A 129 -8.77 8.80 12.73
CA LEU A 129 -8.00 8.46 11.53
C LEU A 129 -7.33 7.10 11.72
N LYS A 130 -7.59 6.19 10.77
CA LYS A 130 -6.98 4.85 10.76
C LYS A 130 -5.61 4.89 10.09
N PRO A 131 -4.70 3.96 10.44
CA PRO A 131 -3.48 3.75 9.68
C PRO A 131 -3.78 3.49 8.20
N ALA A 132 -2.89 3.94 7.33
CA ALA A 132 -2.90 3.59 5.91
C ALA A 132 -1.75 2.61 5.61
N VAL A 133 -1.90 1.84 4.53
CA VAL A 133 -1.00 0.75 4.18
C VAL A 133 -0.18 1.11 2.95
N ILE A 134 1.13 0.85 3.01
CA ILE A 134 2.02 0.84 1.85
C ILE A 134 2.35 -0.61 1.54
N ARG A 135 2.16 -1.02 0.29
CA ARG A 135 2.46 -2.36 -0.19
C ARG A 135 3.58 -2.32 -1.21
N VAL A 136 4.47 -3.29 -1.16
CA VAL A 136 5.50 -3.53 -2.17
C VAL A 136 5.32 -4.93 -2.73
N TYR A 137 5.34 -5.09 -4.05
CA TYR A 137 5.18 -6.40 -4.70
C TYR A 137 5.82 -6.44 -6.08
N ASP A 138 6.21 -7.64 -6.53
CA ASP A 138 6.72 -7.85 -7.87
C ASP A 138 5.60 -7.73 -8.92
N TYR A 139 5.87 -7.05 -10.04
CA TYR A 139 4.90 -6.81 -11.11
C TYR A 139 4.39 -8.10 -11.77
N TYR A 140 5.25 -9.12 -11.90
CA TYR A 140 4.95 -10.39 -12.56
C TYR A 140 4.53 -11.49 -11.56
N GLN A 141 4.96 -11.37 -10.30
CA GLN A 141 4.64 -12.33 -9.24
C GLN A 141 4.12 -11.63 -7.98
N THR A 142 2.86 -11.18 -8.03
CA THR A 142 2.19 -10.45 -6.94
C THR A 142 2.05 -11.22 -5.62
N SER A 143 2.32 -12.53 -5.61
CA SER A 143 2.39 -13.33 -4.38
C SER A 143 3.61 -12.99 -3.52
N ASP A 144 4.70 -12.49 -4.12
CA ASP A 144 5.85 -11.99 -3.38
C ASP A 144 5.62 -10.52 -3.05
N GLN A 145 5.12 -10.28 -1.84
CA GLN A 145 4.72 -8.96 -1.39
C GLN A 145 4.96 -8.77 0.10
N SER A 146 5.18 -7.52 0.48
CA SER A 146 5.29 -7.07 1.85
C SER A 146 4.47 -5.79 2.03
N GLU A 147 3.95 -5.58 3.24
CA GLU A 147 3.18 -4.39 3.57
C GLU A 147 3.61 -3.80 4.91
N THR A 148 3.45 -2.49 5.04
CA THR A 148 3.70 -1.74 6.26
C THR A 148 2.62 -0.71 6.46
N GLU A 149 2.29 -0.42 7.71
CA GLU A 149 1.32 0.62 8.07
C GLU A 149 2.04 1.91 8.44
N TYR A 150 1.44 3.05 8.11
CA TYR A 150 1.88 4.35 8.58
C TYR A 150 0.69 5.14 9.14
N ASN A 151 1.00 6.00 10.11
CA ASN A 151 0.02 6.77 10.87
C ASN A 151 0.29 8.27 10.74
N SER A 152 -0.72 9.10 10.97
CA SER A 152 -0.47 10.52 11.15
C SER A 152 0.11 10.76 12.55
N PRO A 153 1.18 11.56 12.70
CA PRO A 153 1.68 11.99 14.00
C PRO A 153 0.81 13.08 14.63
N CYS A 154 -0.19 13.60 13.92
CA CYS A 154 -1.02 14.73 14.33
C CYS A 154 -2.42 14.34 14.83
N VAL A 155 -2.65 13.05 15.12
CA VAL A 155 -3.91 12.53 15.68
C VAL A 155 -3.78 12.34 17.19
#